data_AF-A0A970H7K4-F1
#
_entry.id   AF-A0A970H7K4-F1
#
_cell.length_a   1.000
_cell.length_b   1.000
_cell.length_c   1.000
_cell.angle_alpha   90.00
_cell.angle_beta   90.00
_cell.angle_gamma   90.00
#
_symmetry.space_group_name_H-M   'P 1'
#
loop_
_entity.id
_entity.type
_entity.pdbx_description
1 polymer ?
#
loop_
_entity_poly.entity_id
_entity_poly.type
_entity_poly.pdbx_seq_one_letter_code
_entity_poly.pdbx_strand_id
1 'polypeptide(L)'
;MRGETVVLPPILRRATHLAQRQVGEETVVLDLRESRIYGFNPEGGELLLALKEGAETAALRAAARQTGEETALCDFLAELVALGLVVAAEEGAGGEAFPVRSGNAPRLLWREEVARATNQISPSQHPGNPQCQF
;
A
#
# COMPACT_ATOMS: atom_id res chain seq x y z
N MET A 1 15.91 15.25 12.32
CA MET A 1 15.41 15.60 10.98
C MET A 1 14.06 16.27 11.17
N ARG A 2 13.87 17.48 10.64
CA ARG A 2 12.64 18.26 10.87
C ARG A 2 11.47 17.47 10.26
N GLY A 3 10.48 17.16 11.09
CA GLY A 3 9.23 16.53 10.65
C GLY A 3 8.54 17.48 9.70
N GLU A 4 8.66 17.19 8.40
CA GLU A 4 7.78 17.78 7.40
C GLU A 4 6.39 17.23 7.72
N THR A 5 5.55 18.06 8.32
CA THR A 5 4.16 17.71 8.58
C THR A 5 3.50 17.48 7.23
N VAL A 6 3.33 16.21 6.85
CA VAL A 6 2.63 15.85 5.62
C VAL A 6 1.19 16.34 5.77
N VAL A 7 0.84 17.36 5.02
CA VAL A 7 -0.55 17.83 4.95
C VAL A 7 -1.30 16.85 4.07
N LEU A 8 -2.22 16.09 4.68
CA LEU A 8 -3.05 15.15 3.93
C LEU A 8 -3.99 15.93 2.99
N PRO A 9 -4.03 15.59 1.68
CA PRO A 9 -5.02 16.09 0.75
C PRO A 9 -6.46 15.96 1.27
N PRO A 10 -7.39 16.84 0.87
CA PRO A 10 -8.80 16.74 1.28
C PRO A 10 -9.46 15.46 0.76
N ILE A 11 -9.07 15.01 -0.44
CA ILE A 11 -9.53 13.78 -1.06
C ILE A 11 -8.31 12.96 -1.46
N LEU A 12 -8.28 11.70 -1.02
CA LEU A 12 -7.20 10.76 -1.26
C LEU A 12 -7.70 9.65 -2.18
N ARG A 13 -6.88 9.24 -3.14
CA ARG A 13 -7.12 8.04 -3.95
C ARG A 13 -5.87 7.17 -4.04
N ARG A 14 -6.05 5.86 -4.21
CA ARG A 14 -4.96 4.94 -4.53
C ARG A 14 -4.37 5.31 -5.89
N ALA A 15 -3.06 5.29 -6.01
CA ALA A 15 -2.39 5.53 -7.28
C ALA A 15 -2.74 4.43 -8.31
N THR A 16 -2.86 4.80 -9.58
CA THR A 16 -3.36 3.92 -10.66
C THR A 16 -2.33 2.90 -11.15
N HIS A 17 -1.04 3.12 -10.86
CA HIS A 17 0.06 2.23 -11.25
C HIS A 17 0.29 1.10 -10.25
N LEU A 18 -0.61 0.91 -9.27
CA LEU A 18 -0.50 -0.13 -8.26
C LEU A 18 -1.30 -1.36 -8.65
N ALA A 19 -0.67 -2.52 -8.55
CA ALA A 19 -1.34 -3.81 -8.55
C ALA A 19 -1.42 -4.35 -7.11
N GLN A 20 -2.57 -4.87 -6.72
CA GLN A 20 -2.81 -5.36 -5.36
C GLN A 20 -3.27 -6.81 -5.41
N ARG A 21 -2.76 -7.64 -4.50
CA ARG A 21 -3.18 -9.03 -4.36
C ARG A 21 -3.10 -9.49 -2.91
N GLN A 22 -4.05 -10.33 -2.49
CA GLN A 22 -3.98 -11.01 -1.21
C GLN A 22 -3.05 -12.24 -1.31
N VAL A 23 -2.11 -12.37 -0.38
CA VAL A 23 -1.17 -13.50 -0.25
C VAL A 23 -1.18 -13.97 1.21
N GLY A 24 -1.87 -15.09 1.47
CA GLY A 24 -2.12 -15.50 2.86
C GLY A 24 -2.95 -14.45 3.59
N GLU A 25 -2.46 -14.01 4.75
CA GLU A 25 -3.09 -12.95 5.56
C GLU A 25 -2.61 -11.54 5.18
N GLU A 26 -1.62 -11.41 4.29
CA GLU A 26 -1.08 -10.11 3.89
C GLU A 26 -1.68 -9.62 2.58
N THR A 27 -1.80 -8.30 2.46
CA THR A 27 -2.00 -7.65 1.16
C THR A 27 -0.65 -7.24 0.60
N VAL A 28 -0.30 -7.77 -0.58
CA VAL A 28 0.89 -7.39 -1.33
C VAL A 28 0.51 -6.38 -2.40
N VAL A 29 1.24 -5.26 -2.44
CA VAL A 29 1.07 -4.21 -3.44
C VAL A 29 2.36 -4.06 -4.23
N LEU A 30 2.24 -4.17 -5.55
CA LEU A 30 3.30 -3.94 -6.50
C LEU A 30 3.12 -2.54 -7.11
N ASP A 31 4.12 -1.69 -6.90
CA ASP A 31 4.27 -0.41 -7.58
C ASP A 31 5.00 -0.64 -8.90
N LEU A 32 4.26 -0.55 -10.00
CA LEU A 32 4.76 -0.76 -11.36
C LEU A 32 5.63 0.40 -11.86
N ARG A 33 5.55 1.57 -11.23
CA ARG A 33 6.34 2.74 -11.61
C ARG A 33 7.72 2.69 -10.97
N GLU A 34 7.78 2.48 -9.67
CA GLU A 34 9.02 2.51 -8.89
C GLU A 34 9.68 1.12 -8.78
N SER A 35 9.06 0.07 -9.34
CA SER A 35 9.53 -1.32 -9.26
C SER A 35 9.74 -1.77 -7.81
N ARG A 36 8.75 -1.49 -6.94
CA ARG A 36 8.77 -1.80 -5.51
C ARG A 36 7.58 -2.68 -5.10
N ILE A 37 7.79 -3.49 -4.09
CA ILE A 37 6.79 -4.36 -3.47
C ILE A 37 6.62 -3.95 -2.02
N TYR A 38 5.37 -3.88 -1.58
CA TYR A 38 4.98 -3.53 -0.22
C TYR A 38 4.07 -4.62 0.34
N GLY A 39 4.36 -5.07 1.56
CA GLY A 39 3.48 -5.96 2.32
C GLY A 39 2.72 -5.19 3.38
N PHE A 40 1.40 -5.36 3.41
CA PHE A 40 0.50 -4.73 4.36
C PHE A 40 -0.25 -5.78 5.18
N ASN A 41 -0.64 -5.41 6.40
CA ASN A 41 -1.66 -6.16 7.13
C ASN A 41 -3.02 -6.07 6.42
N PRO A 42 -4.01 -6.91 6.79
CA PRO A 42 -5.35 -6.88 6.18
C PRO A 42 -5.96 -5.48 6.16
N GLU A 43 -5.88 -4.74 7.26
CA GLU A 43 -6.50 -3.42 7.40
C GLU A 43 -5.85 -2.36 6.48
N GLY A 44 -4.53 -2.42 6.29
CA GLY A 44 -3.83 -1.57 5.32
C GLY A 44 -4.21 -1.89 3.88
N GLY A 45 -4.40 -3.17 3.57
CA GLY A 45 -4.87 -3.62 2.26
C GLY A 45 -6.31 -3.22 1.94
N GLU A 46 -7.21 -3.34 2.91
CA GLU A 46 -8.60 -2.90 2.81
C GLU A 46 -8.68 -1.38 2.62
N LEU A 47 -7.83 -0.61 3.31
CA LEU A 47 -7.80 0.85 3.15
C LEU A 47 -7.39 1.25 1.74
N LEU A 48 -6.33 0.63 1.20
CA LEU A 48 -5.90 0.88 -0.18
C LEU A 48 -6.97 0.49 -1.21
N LEU A 49 -7.71 -0.58 -0.95
CA LEU A 49 -8.83 -0.99 -1.81
C LEU A 49 -9.98 0.03 -1.76
N ALA A 50 -10.35 0.51 -0.57
CA ALA A 50 -11.39 1.53 -0.40
C ALA A 50 -11.02 2.86 -1.06
N LEU A 51 -9.73 3.21 -1.07
CA LEU A 51 -9.21 4.40 -1.73
C LEU A 51 -9.19 4.30 -3.27
N LYS A 52 -9.57 3.17 -3.88
CA LYS A 52 -9.48 2.99 -5.33
C LYS A 52 -10.24 4.06 -6.12
N GLU A 53 -11.46 4.40 -5.68
CA GLU A 53 -12.32 5.41 -6.33
C GLU A 53 -12.20 6.80 -5.67
N GLY A 54 -11.36 6.93 -4.64
CA GLY A 54 -11.15 8.14 -3.87
C GLY A 54 -12.03 8.23 -2.62
N ALA A 55 -11.53 8.85 -1.55
CA ALA A 55 -12.28 9.08 -0.32
C ALA A 55 -11.90 10.41 0.32
N GLU A 56 -12.86 11.03 1.00
CA GLU A 56 -12.62 12.23 1.78
C GLU A 56 -11.80 11.91 3.04
N THR A 57 -10.68 12.60 3.20
CA THR A 57 -9.80 12.45 4.37
C THR A 57 -10.55 12.79 5.67
N ALA A 58 -11.46 13.76 5.64
CA ALA A 58 -12.28 14.11 6.79
C ALA A 58 -13.19 12.96 7.23
N ALA A 59 -13.79 12.24 6.28
CA ALA A 59 -14.64 11.08 6.57
C ALA A 59 -13.84 9.92 7.15
N LEU A 60 -12.66 9.63 6.58
CA LEU A 60 -11.73 8.61 7.09
C LEU A 60 -11.31 8.90 8.55
N ARG A 61 -10.94 10.16 8.83
CA ARG A 61 -10.59 10.61 10.18
C ARG A 61 -11.75 10.53 11.16
N ALA A 62 -12.95 10.92 10.73
CA ALA A 62 -14.15 10.84 11.56
C ALA A 62 -14.49 9.40 11.94
N ALA A 63 -14.33 8.45 11.00
CA ALA A 63 -14.52 7.03 11.28
C ALA A 63 -13.47 6.49 12.27
N ALA A 64 -12.19 6.79 12.06
CA ALA A 64 -11.12 6.34 12.96
C ALA A 64 -11.18 7.00 14.35
N ARG A 65 -11.73 8.21 14.46
CA ARG A 65 -11.98 8.84 15.76
C ARG A 65 -12.96 8.05 16.62
N GLN A 66 -13.95 7.38 16.02
CA GLN A 66 -14.92 6.56 16.75
C GLN A 66 -14.28 5.34 17.41
N THR A 67 -13.14 4.88 16.88
CA THR A 67 -12.39 3.74 17.41
C THR A 67 -11.12 4.15 18.18
N GLY A 68 -10.82 5.45 18.29
CA GLY A 68 -9.61 5.95 18.94
C GLY A 68 -8.32 5.84 18.10
N GLU A 69 -8.43 5.48 16.82
CA GLU A 69 -7.31 5.20 15.92
C GLU A 69 -7.00 6.37 14.96
N GLU A 70 -7.58 7.56 15.18
CA GLU A 70 -7.43 8.72 14.27
C GLU A 70 -5.95 9.04 13.99
N THR A 71 -5.11 9.08 15.04
CA THR A 71 -3.68 9.42 14.88
C THR A 71 -2.95 8.36 14.07
N ALA A 72 -3.14 7.08 14.40
CA ALA A 72 -2.49 5.97 13.70
C ALA A 72 -2.90 5.93 12.22
N LEU A 73 -4.18 6.17 11.92
CA LEU A 73 -4.66 6.29 10.55
C LEU A 73 -4.04 7.49 9.82
N CYS A 74 -3.97 8.67 10.46
CA CYS A 74 -3.37 9.86 9.84
C CYS A 74 -1.89 9.65 9.51
N ASP A 75 -1.13 9.07 10.44
CA ASP A 75 0.28 8.76 10.25
C ASP A 75 0.48 7.76 9.10
N PHE A 76 -0.36 6.72 9.03
CA PHE A 76 -0.32 5.75 7.95
C PHE A 76 -0.70 6.36 6.59
N LEU A 77 -1.74 7.20 6.52
CA LEU A 77 -2.09 7.91 5.29
C LEU A 77 -0.96 8.84 4.84
N ALA A 78 -0.28 9.50 5.79
CA ALA A 78 0.86 10.35 5.50
C ALA A 78 2.04 9.54 4.94
N GLU A 79 2.30 8.35 5.50
CA GLU A 79 3.28 7.40 4.97
C GLU A 79 2.93 6.98 3.53
N LEU A 80 1.68 6.60 3.25
CA LEU A 80 1.25 6.21 1.91
C LEU A 80 1.38 7.34 0.88
N VAL A 81 1.09 8.59 1.28
CA VAL A 81 1.29 9.77 0.44
C VAL A 81 2.77 10.02 0.17
N ALA A 82 3.62 9.92 1.20
CA ALA A 82 5.06 10.08 1.05
C ALA A 82 5.69 9.00 0.15
N LEU A 83 5.13 7.78 0.15
CA LEU A 83 5.53 6.68 -0.73
C LEU A 83 4.91 6.77 -2.14
N GLY A 84 4.04 7.74 -2.42
CA GLY A 84 3.37 7.89 -3.71
C GLY A 84 2.29 6.83 -3.99
N LEU A 85 1.93 6.02 -2.99
CA LEU A 85 0.93 4.95 -3.11
C LEU A 85 -0.50 5.49 -3.06
N VAL A 86 -0.67 6.62 -2.38
CA VAL A 86 -1.91 7.38 -2.33
C VAL A 86 -1.61 8.80 -2.80
N VAL A 87 -2.51 9.36 -3.61
CA VAL A 87 -2.36 10.68 -4.23
C VAL A 87 -3.62 11.50 -4.01
N ALA A 88 -3.52 12.82 -4.21
CA ALA A 88 -4.69 13.69 -4.25
C ALA A 88 -5.63 13.28 -5.42
N ALA A 89 -6.93 13.31 -5.16
CA ALA A 89 -7.97 13.21 -6.18
C ALA A 89 -8.64 14.58 -6.39
N GLU A 90 -9.28 14.76 -7.55
CA GLU A 90 -10.10 15.94 -7.82
C GLU A 90 -11.46 15.83 -7.12
N GLU A 91 -12.09 16.98 -6.87
CA GLU A 91 -13.42 17.05 -6.25
C GLU A 91 -14.46 16.30 -7.09
N GLY A 92 -15.25 15.44 -6.44
CA GLY A 92 -16.26 14.58 -7.09
C GLY A 92 -15.94 13.08 -7.13
N ALA A 93 -14.79 12.67 -6.58
CA ALA A 93 -14.46 11.27 -6.35
C ALA A 93 -15.32 10.69 -5.20
N GLY A 94 -16.45 10.08 -5.55
CA GLY A 94 -17.33 9.37 -4.61
C GLY A 94 -16.88 7.93 -4.43
N GLY A 95 -16.09 7.64 -3.39
CA GLY A 95 -15.80 6.28 -2.97
C GLY A 95 -16.67 5.82 -1.81
N GLU A 96 -16.81 4.50 -1.69
CA GLU A 96 -17.46 3.89 -0.54
C GLU A 96 -16.70 4.21 0.76
N ALA A 97 -17.45 4.41 1.84
CA ALA A 97 -16.89 4.66 3.16
C ALA A 97 -16.03 3.46 3.58
N PHE A 98 -14.78 3.73 3.96
CA PHE A 98 -13.90 2.73 4.56
C PHE A 98 -14.54 2.20 5.86
N PRO A 99 -14.90 0.91 5.95
CA PRO A 99 -15.38 0.34 7.19
C PRO A 99 -14.20 0.17 8.14
N VAL A 100 -14.00 1.10 9.07
CA VAL A 100 -13.04 0.92 10.15
C VAL A 100 -13.51 -0.26 11.00
N ARG A 101 -12.91 -1.44 10.81
CA ARG A 101 -13.15 -2.60 11.65
C ARG A 101 -12.31 -2.48 12.91
N SER A 102 -12.95 -2.59 14.07
CA SER A 102 -12.25 -2.59 15.35
C SER A 102 -11.35 -3.83 15.46
N GLY A 103 -10.06 -3.63 15.75
CA GLY A 103 -9.14 -4.74 16.06
C GLY A 103 -7.68 -4.38 15.89
N ASN A 104 -7.28 -3.78 14.76
CA ASN A 104 -5.90 -3.41 14.48
C ASN A 104 -5.81 -2.15 13.60
N ALA A 105 -4.81 -1.31 13.85
CA ALA A 105 -4.48 -0.18 12.97
C ALA A 105 -3.86 -0.67 11.65
N PRO A 106 -4.10 0.01 10.51
CA PRO A 106 -3.46 -0.31 9.24
C PRO A 106 -1.95 -0.04 9.31
N ARG A 107 -1.14 -0.92 8.72
CA ARG A 107 0.33 -0.88 8.82
C ARG A 107 1.00 -1.40 7.55
N LEU A 108 2.13 -0.76 7.20
CA LEU A 108 3.13 -1.32 6.30
C LEU A 108 4.02 -2.29 7.10
N LEU A 109 4.06 -3.56 6.68
CA LEU A 109 4.82 -4.62 7.35
C LEU A 109 6.25 -4.70 6.84
N TRP A 110 6.42 -4.63 5.52
CA TRP A 110 7.72 -4.72 4.86
C TRP A 110 7.69 -4.06 3.48
N ARG A 111 8.87 -3.76 2.94
CA ARG A 111 9.07 -3.21 1.60
C ARG A 111 10.34 -3.79 0.95
N GLU A 112 10.28 -4.04 -0.35
CA GLU A 112 11.40 -4.62 -1.11
C GLU A 112 11.42 -4.12 -2.56
N GLU A 113 12.58 -4.15 -3.21
CA GLU A 113 12.71 -3.91 -4.64
C GLU A 113 12.37 -5.18 -5.43
N VAL A 114 11.66 -5.04 -6.56
CA VAL A 114 11.26 -6.18 -7.40
C VAL A 114 12.47 -6.99 -7.87
N ALA A 115 13.57 -6.33 -8.23
CA ALA A 115 14.81 -6.99 -8.65
C ALA A 115 15.37 -7.92 -7.56
N ARG A 116 15.27 -7.52 -6.30
CA ARG A 116 15.75 -8.30 -5.15
C ARG A 116 14.85 -9.51 -4.88
N ALA A 117 13.54 -9.34 -4.98
CA ALA A 117 12.58 -10.41 -4.77
C ALA A 117 12.66 -11.48 -5.89
N THR A 118 12.84 -11.05 -7.15
CA THR A 118 12.92 -11.94 -8.32
C THR A 118 14.26 -12.66 -8.45
N ASN A 119 15.37 -12.03 -8.03
CA ASN A 119 16.69 -12.69 -7.99
C ASN A 119 16.76 -13.83 -6.97
N GLN A 120 15.91 -13.84 -5.93
CA GLN A 120 15.82 -14.95 -4.98
C GLN A 120 15.00 -16.14 -5.52
N ILE A 121 14.14 -15.91 -6.51
CA ILE A 121 13.28 -16.92 -7.14
C ILE A 121 13.96 -17.54 -8.37
N SER A 122 15.03 -16.89 -8.88
CA SER A 122 15.85 -17.46 -9.93
C SER A 122 16.61 -18.67 -9.37
N PRO A 123 16.36 -19.91 -9.83
CA PRO A 123 17.23 -21.02 -9.48
C PRO A 123 18.65 -20.66 -9.94
N SER A 124 19.64 -20.96 -9.10
CA SER A 124 21.05 -20.82 -9.45
C SER A 124 21.25 -21.41 -10.85
N GLN A 125 21.70 -20.60 -11.80
CA GLN A 125 22.08 -21.07 -13.12
C GLN A 125 23.13 -22.14 -12.93
N HIS A 126 22.72 -23.40 -13.00
CA HIS A 126 23.61 -24.54 -12.90
C HIS A 126 24.53 -24.47 -14.12
N PRO A 127 25.86 -24.38 -13.96
CA PRO A 127 26.76 -24.34 -15.10
C PRO A 127 26.68 -25.67 -15.85
N GLY A 128 26.28 -25.60 -17.12
CA GLY A 128 26.50 -26.55 -18.21
C GLY A 128 26.46 -28.05 -17.89
N ASN A 129 25.40 -28.73 -18.33
CA ASN A 129 25.43 -30.18 -18.52
C ASN A 129 26.31 -30.51 -19.75
N PRO A 130 27.45 -31.21 -19.64
CA PRO A 130 28.33 -31.48 -20.78
C PRO A 130 27.90 -32.68 -21.64
N GLN A 131 26.76 -33.32 -21.38
CA GLN A 131 26.39 -34.59 -22.05
C GLN A 131 25.42 -34.45 -23.22
N CYS A 132 25.84 -33.70 -24.24
CA CYS A 132 25.33 -33.83 -25.62
C CYS A 132 26.49 -33.65 -26.59
N GLN A 133 27.30 -34.70 -26.77
CA GLN A 133 28.06 -34.89 -28.00
C GLN A 133 27.87 -36.33 -28.47
N PHE A 134 27.51 -36.42 -29.75
CA PHE A 134 27.15 -37.60 -30.52
C PHE A 134 28.34 -38.54 -30.74
#